data_AF-A0A8S9MIE9-F1
#
_entry.id   AF-A0A8S9MIE9-F1
#
_cell.length_a   1.000
_cell.length_b   1.000
_cell.length_c   1.000
_cell.angle_alpha   90.00
_cell.angle_beta   90.00
_cell.angle_gamma   90.00
#
_symmetry.space_group_name_H-M   'P 1'
#
loop_
_entity.id
_entity.type
_entity.pdbx_description
1 polymer ?
#
loop_
_entity_poly.entity_id
_entity_poly.type
_entity_poly.pdbx_seq_one_letter_code
_entity_poly.pdbx_strand_id
1 'polypeptide(L)'
;MTDYARNSSVQKKASDKTKHITLETVQQLYKETRRPKSLKIADLGCSSGPNTLSTISDIIKAVKFAHHLEIPNQPLPEFSILLNDLRSNDFNSIFKSLPDFHTELKRDTNYGDCPSVFIAANPGSFYGRLFPEKTIHFIYSSFSLHWLSKVPPGLYDDQGKSINKGCINICSWSPEAVSKAYCSQFKEDFSMFLRFRSKEVVSSGRMVLIILGREAPNPVGRRNSFFCELLARSIADLVAQGKTEQEKLDSYENHFYAPSVEVNLTIA
;
A
#
# COMPACT_ATOMS: atom_id res chain seq x y z
N MET A 1 4.55 -14.25 18.72
CA MET A 1 4.59 -12.79 18.92
C MET A 1 5.02 -12.04 17.64
N THR A 2 4.87 -12.65 16.46
CA THR A 2 5.53 -12.26 15.20
C THR A 2 4.56 -11.78 14.12
N ASP A 3 3.29 -11.59 14.47
CA ASP A 3 2.23 -11.25 13.51
C ASP A 3 2.22 -9.75 13.18
N TYR A 4 2.01 -9.42 11.91
CA TYR A 4 1.96 -8.05 11.41
C TYR A 4 0.85 -7.23 12.09
N ALA A 5 -0.30 -7.85 12.35
CA ALA A 5 -1.42 -7.19 13.02
C ALA A 5 -1.02 -6.57 14.37
N ARG A 6 -0.05 -7.16 15.07
CA ARG A 6 0.47 -6.69 16.37
C ARG A 6 1.71 -5.80 16.28
N ASN A 7 2.30 -5.63 15.10
CA ASN A 7 3.56 -4.91 14.89
C ASN A 7 3.45 -3.79 13.82
N SER A 8 2.24 -3.24 13.62
CA SER A 8 1.94 -2.27 12.55
C SER A 8 1.77 -0.82 13.03
N SER A 9 2.32 -0.48 14.20
CA SER A 9 2.15 0.85 14.84
C SER A 9 2.81 1.99 14.07
N VAL A 10 3.91 1.72 13.35
CA VAL A 10 4.61 2.71 12.52
C VAL A 10 3.73 3.12 11.33
N GLN A 11 3.16 2.13 10.63
CA GLN A 11 2.26 2.33 9.51
C GLN A 11 1.01 3.07 9.96
N LYS A 12 0.42 2.65 11.09
CA LYS A 12 -0.73 3.35 11.69
C LYS A 12 -0.42 4.82 11.96
N LYS A 13 0.69 5.13 12.64
CA LYS A 13 1.10 6.51 12.94
C LYS A 13 1.32 7.36 11.69
N ALA A 14 1.84 6.77 10.61
CA ALA A 14 2.03 7.47 9.35
C ALA A 14 0.69 7.74 8.65
N SER A 15 -0.20 6.76 8.58
CA SER A 15 -1.57 6.94 8.07
C SER A 15 -2.36 7.97 8.89
N ASP A 16 -2.22 7.98 10.21
CA ASP A 16 -2.90 8.93 11.09
C ASP A 16 -2.46 10.38 10.82
N LYS A 17 -1.17 10.61 10.53
CA LYS A 17 -0.64 11.95 10.19
C LYS A 17 -1.24 12.50 8.89
N THR A 18 -1.46 11.64 7.90
CA THR A 18 -2.00 12.02 6.58
C THR A 18 -3.50 11.73 6.45
N LYS A 19 -4.16 11.36 7.55
CA LYS A 19 -5.58 11.01 7.59
C LYS A 19 -6.45 12.13 7.03
N HIS A 20 -6.18 13.38 7.40
CA HIS A 20 -6.92 14.55 6.92
C HIS A 20 -6.96 14.62 5.38
N ILE A 21 -5.84 14.39 4.69
CA ILE A 21 -5.77 14.33 3.22
C ILE A 21 -6.74 13.28 2.67
N THR A 22 -6.78 12.11 3.31
CA THR A 22 -7.67 11.02 2.90
C THR A 22 -9.14 11.40 3.07
N LEU A 23 -9.50 11.97 4.21
CA LEU A 23 -10.88 12.35 4.53
C LEU A 23 -11.38 13.50 3.64
N GLU A 24 -10.57 14.54 3.44
CA GLU A 24 -10.89 15.66 2.55
C GLU A 24 -11.04 15.19 1.10
N THR A 25 -10.15 14.30 0.65
CA THR A 25 -10.20 13.74 -0.71
C THR A 25 -11.47 12.93 -0.94
N VAL A 26 -11.90 12.10 0.01
CA VAL A 26 -13.13 11.31 -0.17
C VAL A 26 -14.39 12.17 -0.08
N GLN A 27 -14.38 13.21 0.77
CA GLN A 27 -15.49 14.18 0.82
C GLN A 27 -15.63 14.92 -0.50
N GLN A 28 -14.52 15.36 -1.09
CA GLN A 28 -14.52 16.03 -2.39
C GLN A 28 -14.96 15.07 -3.52
N LEU A 29 -14.43 13.84 -3.52
CA LEU A 29 -14.85 12.79 -4.43
C LEU A 29 -16.37 12.60 -4.41
N TYR A 30 -16.96 12.51 -3.21
CA TYR A 30 -18.40 12.29 -3.06
C TYR A 30 -19.23 13.38 -3.72
N LYS A 31 -18.80 14.65 -3.59
CA LYS A 31 -19.45 15.80 -4.22
C LYS A 31 -19.31 15.77 -5.75
N GLU A 32 -18.10 15.52 -6.23
CA GLU A 32 -17.75 15.56 -7.67
C GLU A 32 -18.35 14.39 -8.47
N THR A 33 -18.48 13.22 -7.84
CA THR A 33 -19.18 12.06 -8.42
C THR A 33 -20.70 12.18 -8.37
N ARG A 34 -21.22 13.39 -8.08
CA ARG A 34 -22.65 13.71 -8.01
C ARG A 34 -23.39 12.89 -6.96
N ARG A 35 -22.76 12.64 -5.82
CA ARG A 35 -23.39 12.02 -4.63
C ARG A 35 -24.02 10.67 -5.00
N PRO A 36 -23.21 9.71 -5.48
CA PRO A 36 -23.73 8.46 -6.02
C PRO A 36 -24.44 7.66 -4.93
N LYS A 37 -25.44 6.87 -5.33
CA LYS A 37 -26.19 5.98 -4.43
C LYS A 37 -25.35 4.79 -3.91
N SER A 38 -24.27 4.46 -4.60
CA SER A 38 -23.33 3.41 -4.22
C SER A 38 -21.90 3.88 -4.45
N LEU A 39 -21.04 3.68 -3.46
CA LEU A 39 -19.62 3.98 -3.52
C LEU A 39 -18.81 2.70 -3.46
N LYS A 40 -18.00 2.49 -4.49
CA LYS A 40 -17.01 1.41 -4.55
C LYS A 40 -15.64 1.94 -4.15
N ILE A 41 -15.10 1.41 -3.07
CA ILE A 41 -13.82 1.80 -2.49
C ILE A 41 -12.91 0.57 -2.50
N ALA A 42 -11.67 0.72 -2.98
CA ALA A 42 -10.68 -0.36 -2.90
C ALA A 42 -9.51 0.04 -2.00
N ASP A 43 -9.11 -0.86 -1.10
CA ASP A 43 -7.87 -0.77 -0.33
C ASP A 43 -6.86 -1.75 -0.93
N LEU A 44 -5.78 -1.22 -1.53
CA LEU A 44 -4.78 -2.01 -2.24
C LEU A 44 -3.53 -2.20 -1.36
N GLY A 45 -3.31 -3.43 -0.93
CA GLY A 45 -2.33 -3.82 0.07
C GLY A 45 -2.87 -3.74 1.49
N CYS A 46 -4.07 -4.32 1.72
CA CYS A 46 -4.77 -4.24 3.00
C CYS A 46 -4.09 -5.01 4.15
N SER A 47 -3.18 -5.94 3.81
CA SER A 47 -2.55 -6.88 4.74
C SER A 47 -3.59 -7.70 5.52
N SER A 48 -3.30 -8.11 6.75
CA SER A 48 -4.18 -8.88 7.65
C SER A 48 -4.48 -8.15 8.97
N GLY A 49 -3.97 -6.93 9.14
CA GLY A 49 -4.05 -6.16 10.39
C GLY A 49 -5.30 -5.28 10.53
N PRO A 50 -5.57 -4.76 11.74
CA PRO A 50 -6.76 -3.94 12.01
C PRO A 50 -6.75 -2.57 11.31
N ASN A 51 -5.61 -2.14 10.78
CA ASN A 51 -5.44 -0.82 10.17
C ASN A 51 -6.39 -0.59 8.99
N THR A 52 -6.59 -1.61 8.13
CA THR A 52 -7.49 -1.50 6.96
C THR A 52 -8.91 -1.15 7.40
N LEU A 53 -9.48 -1.91 8.34
CA LEU A 53 -10.85 -1.71 8.83
C LEU A 53 -11.01 -0.36 9.56
N SER A 54 -10.00 0.05 10.33
CA SER A 54 -9.99 1.39 10.97
C SER A 54 -10.05 2.49 9.92
N THR A 55 -9.21 2.42 8.88
CA THR A 55 -9.20 3.42 7.80
C THR A 55 -10.52 3.44 7.03
N ILE A 56 -11.11 2.27 6.75
CA ILE A 56 -12.42 2.16 6.10
C ILE A 56 -13.52 2.80 6.94
N SER A 57 -13.52 2.58 8.26
CA SER A 57 -14.45 3.23 9.19
C SER A 57 -14.36 4.76 9.10
N ASP A 58 -13.13 5.29 9.09
CA ASP A 58 -12.88 6.72 8.95
C ASP A 58 -13.37 7.29 7.61
N ILE A 59 -13.13 6.57 6.51
CA ILE A 59 -13.60 6.94 5.17
C ILE A 59 -15.14 6.97 5.13
N ILE A 60 -15.81 5.97 5.69
CA ILE A 60 -17.28 5.92 5.76
C ILE A 60 -17.80 7.12 6.56
N LYS A 61 -17.21 7.41 7.72
CA LYS A 61 -17.59 8.58 8.55
C LYS A 61 -17.43 9.89 7.78
N ALA A 62 -16.34 10.05 7.03
CA ALA A 62 -16.11 11.26 6.22
C ALA A 62 -17.15 11.42 5.10
N VAL A 63 -17.51 10.34 4.41
CA VAL A 63 -18.57 10.36 3.38
C VAL A 63 -19.92 10.68 4.01
N LYS A 64 -20.27 10.05 5.14
CA LYS A 64 -21.51 10.33 5.86
C LYS A 64 -21.61 11.81 6.23
N PHE A 65 -20.54 12.38 6.75
CA PHE A 65 -20.48 13.81 7.06
C PHE A 65 -20.75 14.67 5.82
N ALA A 66 -20.09 14.38 4.69
CA ALA A 66 -20.36 15.09 3.44
C ALA A 66 -21.79 14.88 2.92
N HIS A 67 -22.35 13.69 3.06
CA HIS A 67 -23.73 13.40 2.69
C HIS A 67 -24.73 14.26 3.45
N HIS A 68 -24.60 14.32 4.78
CA HIS A 68 -25.48 15.11 5.63
C HIS A 68 -25.37 16.62 5.38
N LEU A 69 -24.20 17.12 4.99
CA LEU A 69 -24.04 18.52 4.60
C LEU A 69 -24.68 18.86 3.25
N GLU A 70 -24.64 17.91 2.31
CA GLU A 70 -25.03 18.17 0.92
C GLU A 70 -26.51 17.84 0.65
N ILE A 71 -26.99 16.70 1.18
CA ILE A 71 -28.32 16.14 0.92
C ILE A 71 -28.89 15.41 2.16
N PRO A 72 -29.12 16.11 3.29
CA PRO A 72 -29.48 15.50 4.59
C PRO A 72 -30.76 14.66 4.59
N ASN A 73 -31.67 14.90 3.65
CA ASN A 73 -32.97 14.21 3.59
C ASN A 73 -32.97 12.98 2.66
N GLN A 74 -31.80 12.58 2.15
CA GLN A 74 -31.66 11.42 1.27
C GLN A 74 -31.12 10.21 2.06
N PRO A 75 -31.37 8.98 1.58
CA PRO A 75 -30.74 7.81 2.19
C PRO A 75 -29.23 7.82 1.96
N LEU A 76 -28.49 7.35 2.96
CA LEU A 76 -27.04 7.16 2.85
C LEU A 76 -26.68 6.26 1.66
N PRO A 77 -25.52 6.49 1.01
CA PRO A 77 -25.06 5.61 -0.05
C PRO A 77 -24.70 4.22 0.49
N GLU A 78 -24.85 3.20 -0.35
CA GLU A 78 -24.29 1.88 -0.10
C GLU A 78 -22.76 1.91 -0.29
N PHE A 79 -22.03 1.24 0.58
CA PHE A 79 -20.57 1.12 0.49
C PHE A 79 -20.20 -0.29 0.07
N SER A 80 -19.44 -0.40 -1.01
CA SER A 80 -18.83 -1.65 -1.47
C SER A 80 -17.31 -1.51 -1.34
N ILE A 81 -16.76 -2.21 -0.34
CA ILE A 81 -15.35 -2.15 0.02
C ILE A 81 -14.65 -3.39 -0.54
N LEU A 82 -13.60 -3.17 -1.32
CA LEU A 82 -12.80 -4.21 -1.97
C LEU A 82 -11.42 -4.23 -1.34
N LEU A 83 -11.13 -5.28 -0.57
CA LEU A 83 -9.85 -5.49 0.08
C LEU A 83 -8.94 -6.28 -0.86
N ASN A 84 -7.86 -5.65 -1.33
CA ASN A 84 -6.88 -6.29 -2.20
C ASN A 84 -5.58 -6.52 -1.45
N ASP A 85 -5.01 -7.70 -1.66
CA ASP A 85 -3.64 -8.04 -1.32
C ASP A 85 -3.19 -9.21 -2.21
N LEU A 86 -1.93 -9.63 -2.07
CA LEU A 86 -1.42 -10.83 -2.72
C LEU A 86 -2.19 -12.08 -2.28
N ARG A 87 -2.16 -13.12 -3.13
CA ARG A 87 -2.84 -14.40 -2.88
C ARG A 87 -2.38 -15.10 -1.60
N SER A 88 -1.16 -14.80 -1.15
CA SER A 88 -0.55 -15.34 0.06
C SER A 88 -0.99 -14.62 1.34
N ASN A 89 -1.76 -13.53 1.25
CA ASN A 89 -2.23 -12.80 2.41
C ASN A 89 -3.27 -13.59 3.21
N ASP A 90 -3.31 -13.37 4.52
CA ASP A 90 -4.27 -14.00 5.42
C ASP A 90 -5.60 -13.23 5.48
N PHE A 91 -6.41 -13.39 4.42
CA PHE A 91 -7.77 -12.83 4.37
C PHE A 91 -8.69 -13.44 5.44
N ASN A 92 -8.41 -14.65 5.93
CA ASN A 92 -9.25 -15.29 6.95
C ASN A 92 -9.22 -14.51 8.25
N SER A 93 -8.06 -13.96 8.63
CA SER A 93 -7.94 -13.11 9.81
C SER A 93 -8.77 -11.82 9.70
N ILE A 94 -8.83 -11.21 8.52
CA ILE A 94 -9.73 -10.07 8.26
C ILE A 94 -11.19 -10.50 8.34
N PHE A 95 -11.57 -11.59 7.68
CA PHE A 95 -12.96 -12.03 7.64
C PHE A 95 -13.51 -12.39 9.03
N LYS A 96 -12.64 -12.90 9.92
CA LYS A 96 -12.99 -13.15 11.32
C LYS A 96 -13.29 -11.88 12.12
N SER A 97 -12.72 -10.73 11.74
CA SER A 97 -12.94 -9.45 12.45
C SER A 97 -14.11 -8.62 11.89
N LEU A 98 -14.69 -9.02 10.74
CA LEU A 98 -15.83 -8.31 10.14
C LEU A 98 -17.09 -8.22 11.05
N PRO A 99 -17.48 -9.26 11.82
CA PRO A 99 -18.64 -9.15 12.71
C PRO A 99 -18.48 -8.04 13.76
N ASP A 100 -17.29 -7.91 14.35
CA ASP A 100 -16.98 -6.88 15.33
C ASP A 100 -16.99 -5.50 14.66
N PHE A 101 -16.37 -5.37 13.48
CA PHE A 101 -16.41 -4.16 12.68
C PHE A 101 -17.82 -3.68 12.36
N HIS A 102 -18.72 -4.57 11.92
CA HIS A 102 -20.11 -4.22 11.65
C HIS A 102 -20.88 -3.84 12.92
N THR A 103 -20.53 -4.44 14.06
CA THR A 103 -21.11 -4.09 15.37
C THR A 103 -20.68 -2.69 15.81
N GLU A 104 -19.40 -2.36 15.67
CA GLU A 104 -18.85 -1.03 15.96
C GLU A 104 -19.46 0.04 15.05
N LEU A 105 -19.57 -0.23 13.74
CA LEU A 105 -20.23 0.69 12.81
C LEU A 105 -21.67 1.00 13.22
N LYS A 106 -22.42 0.03 13.74
CA LYS A 106 -23.80 0.26 14.23
C LYS A 106 -23.83 1.06 15.52
N ARG A 107 -22.89 0.82 16.45
CA ARG A 107 -22.80 1.54 17.73
C ARG A 107 -22.49 3.02 17.55
N ASP A 108 -21.67 3.34 16.56
CA ASP A 108 -21.29 4.72 16.22
C ASP A 108 -22.40 5.49 15.50
N THR A 109 -23.58 4.90 15.30
CA THR A 109 -24.71 5.51 14.59
C THR A 109 -25.94 5.67 15.47
N ASN A 110 -26.56 6.84 15.40
CA ASN A 110 -27.91 7.03 15.93
C ASN A 110 -28.88 6.11 15.19
N TYR A 111 -29.90 5.61 15.89
CA TYR A 111 -30.93 4.73 15.34
C TYR A 111 -31.47 5.29 14.00
N GLY A 112 -31.17 4.61 12.88
CA GLY A 112 -31.62 4.97 11.53
C GLY A 112 -30.56 5.47 10.56
N ASP A 113 -29.35 5.83 11.01
CA ASP A 113 -28.28 6.41 10.18
C ASP A 113 -27.11 5.44 9.91
N CYS A 114 -27.36 4.13 9.92
CA CYS A 114 -26.34 3.13 9.66
C CYS A 114 -26.23 2.86 8.14
N PRO A 115 -25.06 3.09 7.51
CA PRO A 115 -24.89 2.77 6.10
C PRO A 115 -24.86 1.26 5.87
N SER A 116 -25.33 0.83 4.70
CA SER A 116 -25.14 -0.54 4.22
C SER A 116 -23.70 -0.69 3.72
N VAL A 117 -22.93 -1.58 4.34
CA VAL A 117 -21.52 -1.80 4.02
C VAL A 117 -21.32 -3.26 3.60
N PHE A 118 -20.81 -3.47 2.40
CA PHE A 118 -20.51 -4.77 1.82
C PHE A 118 -19.00 -4.87 1.61
N ILE A 119 -18.38 -5.92 2.15
CA ILE A 119 -16.93 -6.12 2.08
C ILE A 119 -16.64 -7.38 1.28
N ALA A 120 -15.73 -7.29 0.33
CA ALA A 120 -15.22 -8.41 -0.45
C ALA A 120 -13.70 -8.36 -0.53
N ALA A 121 -13.07 -9.51 -0.78
CA ALA A 121 -11.64 -9.59 -1.09
C ALA A 121 -11.39 -9.80 -2.59
N ASN A 122 -10.35 -9.15 -3.10
CA ASN A 122 -9.87 -9.28 -4.47
C ASN A 122 -8.38 -9.67 -4.45
N PRO A 123 -8.04 -10.96 -4.31
CA PRO A 123 -6.66 -11.40 -4.23
C PRO A 123 -5.94 -11.28 -5.58
N GLY A 124 -4.78 -10.64 -5.60
CA GLY A 124 -3.99 -10.44 -6.81
C GLY A 124 -2.99 -9.30 -6.67
N SER A 125 -1.97 -9.30 -7.54
CA SER A 125 -1.04 -8.18 -7.61
C SER A 125 -1.73 -6.94 -8.17
N PHE A 126 -1.66 -5.83 -7.42
CA PHE A 126 -2.05 -4.51 -7.89
C PHE A 126 -1.18 -3.96 -9.02
N TYR A 127 -0.11 -4.64 -9.44
CA TYR A 127 0.60 -4.30 -10.68
C TYR A 127 -0.09 -4.86 -11.93
N GLY A 128 -1.19 -5.60 -11.77
CA GLY A 128 -2.10 -6.04 -12.84
C GLY A 128 -3.48 -5.37 -12.78
N ARG A 129 -4.40 -5.83 -13.63
CA ARG A 129 -5.84 -5.51 -13.54
C ARG A 129 -6.47 -6.28 -12.38
N LEU A 130 -7.25 -5.57 -11.57
CA LEU A 130 -8.01 -6.12 -10.43
C LEU A 130 -9.51 -5.97 -10.62
N PHE A 131 -9.96 -4.91 -11.30
CA PHE A 131 -11.37 -4.54 -11.37
C PHE A 131 -11.84 -4.32 -12.82
N PRO A 132 -13.14 -4.44 -13.10
CA PRO A 132 -13.71 -4.00 -14.37
C PRO A 132 -13.54 -2.49 -14.59
N GLU A 133 -13.60 -2.06 -15.85
CA GLU A 133 -13.34 -0.65 -16.20
C GLU A 133 -14.40 0.29 -15.62
N LYS A 134 -13.94 1.45 -15.14
CA LYS A 134 -14.80 2.52 -14.60
C LYS A 134 -15.81 2.01 -13.56
N THR A 135 -15.32 1.23 -12.59
CA THR A 135 -16.16 0.70 -11.50
C THR A 135 -15.76 1.22 -10.14
N ILE A 136 -14.52 1.66 -9.93
CA ILE A 136 -14.03 2.07 -8.62
C ILE A 136 -14.10 3.58 -8.47
N HIS A 137 -14.67 4.06 -7.36
CA HIS A 137 -14.81 5.49 -7.08
C HIS A 137 -13.57 6.02 -6.34
N PHE A 138 -13.11 5.26 -5.35
CA PHE A 138 -11.97 5.63 -4.52
C PHE A 138 -10.99 4.47 -4.41
N ILE A 139 -9.70 4.77 -4.54
CA ILE A 139 -8.63 3.82 -4.28
C ILE A 139 -7.72 4.38 -3.21
N TYR A 140 -7.53 3.58 -2.17
CA TYR A 140 -6.59 3.84 -1.09
C TYR A 140 -5.47 2.80 -1.17
N SER A 141 -4.24 3.23 -0.95
CA SER A 141 -3.10 2.33 -0.75
C SER A 141 -2.12 2.96 0.22
N SER A 142 -1.73 2.23 1.25
CA SER A 142 -0.83 2.74 2.28
C SER A 142 0.25 1.72 2.61
N PHE A 143 1.50 2.14 2.50
CA PHE A 143 2.68 1.32 2.78
C PHE A 143 2.76 0.03 1.94
N SER A 144 2.34 0.09 0.68
CA SER A 144 2.35 -1.09 -0.21
C SER A 144 3.17 -0.87 -1.48
N LEU A 145 3.15 0.32 -2.07
CA LEU A 145 3.77 0.62 -3.38
C LEU A 145 5.31 0.66 -3.39
N HIS A 146 5.95 0.57 -2.23
CA HIS A 146 7.41 0.44 -2.13
C HIS A 146 7.89 -1.01 -2.32
N TRP A 147 6.97 -1.98 -2.33
CA TRP A 147 7.25 -3.37 -2.67
C TRP A 147 7.18 -3.57 -4.17
N LEU A 148 8.32 -3.85 -4.81
CA LEU A 148 8.41 -4.08 -6.23
C LEU A 148 7.73 -5.40 -6.64
N SER A 149 7.32 -5.48 -7.91
CA SER A 149 6.71 -6.68 -8.48
C SER A 149 7.66 -7.88 -8.52
N LYS A 150 8.96 -7.60 -8.57
CA LYS A 150 10.05 -8.58 -8.61
C LYS A 150 11.37 -7.93 -8.17
N VAL A 151 12.36 -8.76 -7.85
CA VAL A 151 13.75 -8.31 -7.75
C VAL A 151 14.18 -7.78 -9.12
N PRO A 152 14.82 -6.59 -9.21
CA PRO A 152 15.20 -6.02 -10.49
C PRO A 152 16.15 -6.97 -11.26
N PRO A 153 15.84 -7.32 -12.52
CA PRO A 153 16.66 -8.25 -13.30
C PRO A 153 18.07 -7.69 -13.57
N GLY A 154 18.21 -6.36 -13.60
CA GLY A 154 19.51 -5.69 -13.76
C GLY A 154 20.45 -5.79 -12.55
N LEU A 155 20.10 -6.55 -11.51
CA LEU A 155 21.01 -6.88 -10.41
C LEU A 155 21.90 -8.08 -10.71
N TYR A 156 21.62 -8.85 -11.76
CA TYR A 156 22.36 -10.06 -12.08
C TYR A 156 23.28 -9.83 -13.29
N ASP A 157 24.51 -10.33 -13.21
CA ASP A 157 25.45 -10.36 -14.33
C ASP A 157 25.09 -11.46 -15.36
N ASP A 158 25.87 -11.56 -16.43
CA ASP A 158 25.67 -12.56 -17.50
C ASP A 158 25.77 -14.01 -17.02
N GLN A 159 26.33 -14.24 -15.82
CA GLN A 159 26.43 -15.55 -15.17
C GLN A 159 25.31 -15.79 -14.16
N GLY A 160 24.37 -14.86 -14.02
CA GLY A 160 23.27 -14.92 -13.06
C GLY A 160 23.68 -14.62 -11.62
N LYS A 161 24.86 -14.03 -11.38
CA LYS A 161 25.33 -13.66 -10.04
C LYS A 161 24.96 -12.23 -9.72
N SER A 162 24.57 -11.97 -8.47
CA SER A 162 24.27 -10.60 -8.06
C SER A 162 25.51 -9.72 -8.10
N ILE A 163 25.33 -8.50 -8.60
CA ILE A 163 26.32 -7.42 -8.58
C ILE A 163 26.34 -6.67 -7.23
N ASN A 164 25.39 -6.94 -6.33
CA ASN A 164 25.20 -6.25 -5.04
C ASN A 164 25.77 -7.04 -3.85
N LYS A 165 27.01 -7.51 -3.97
CA LYS A 165 27.63 -8.41 -2.99
C LYS A 165 27.66 -7.84 -1.57
N GLY A 166 27.40 -8.70 -0.58
CA GLY A 166 27.38 -8.34 0.83
C GLY A 166 26.23 -7.40 1.23
N CYS A 167 25.23 -7.20 0.37
CA CYS A 167 24.05 -6.39 0.64
C CYS A 167 22.78 -7.06 0.15
N ILE A 168 21.66 -6.71 0.81
CA ILE A 168 20.34 -7.27 0.50
C ILE A 168 19.38 -6.25 -0.13
N ASN A 169 19.86 -5.02 -0.32
CA ASN A 169 19.19 -3.90 -0.98
C ASN A 169 20.27 -2.84 -1.30
N ILE A 170 19.89 -1.61 -1.64
CA ILE A 170 20.81 -0.49 -1.84
C ILE A 170 21.50 -0.12 -0.53
N CYS A 171 22.83 -0.19 -0.53
CA CYS A 171 23.71 0.17 0.57
C CYS A 171 24.74 1.22 0.14
N SER A 172 25.49 1.75 1.12
CA SER A 172 26.57 2.71 0.88
C SER A 172 27.75 2.20 0.05
N TRP A 173 27.95 0.88 -0.05
CA TRP A 173 28.98 0.26 -0.89
C TRP A 173 28.41 -0.48 -2.12
N SER A 174 27.12 -0.35 -2.41
CA SER A 174 26.52 -0.93 -3.62
C SER A 174 27.01 -0.17 -4.86
N PRO A 175 27.32 -0.88 -5.97
CA PRO A 175 27.58 -0.22 -7.25
C PRO A 175 26.40 0.66 -7.69
N GLU A 176 26.68 1.76 -8.41
CA GLU A 176 25.63 2.67 -8.91
C GLU A 176 24.57 1.95 -9.77
N ALA A 177 24.99 0.90 -10.50
CA ALA A 177 24.12 0.04 -11.30
C ALA A 177 22.97 -0.58 -10.47
N VAL A 178 23.21 -0.93 -9.21
CA VAL A 178 22.19 -1.47 -8.29
C VAL A 178 21.08 -0.45 -8.08
N SER A 179 21.46 0.79 -7.73
CA SER A 179 20.51 1.88 -7.51
C SER A 179 19.69 2.20 -8.76
N LYS A 180 20.32 2.17 -9.94
CA LYS A 180 19.66 2.38 -11.24
C LYS A 180 18.67 1.25 -11.56
N ALA A 181 19.04 0.00 -11.29
CA ALA A 181 18.17 -1.17 -11.51
C ALA A 181 16.91 -1.10 -10.64
N TYR A 182 17.06 -0.84 -9.34
CA TYR A 182 15.93 -0.64 -8.43
C TYR A 182 15.02 0.53 -8.83
N CYS A 183 15.61 1.68 -9.21
CA CYS A 183 14.85 2.83 -9.68
C CYS A 183 14.07 2.52 -10.96
N SER A 184 14.68 1.79 -11.89
CA SER A 184 14.04 1.41 -13.15
C SER A 184 12.86 0.45 -12.92
N GLN A 185 13.04 -0.55 -12.04
CA GLN A 185 11.95 -1.47 -11.69
C GLN A 185 10.79 -0.73 -11.00
N PHE A 186 11.08 0.18 -10.07
CA PHE A 186 10.04 1.02 -9.44
C PHE A 186 9.27 1.86 -10.47
N LYS A 187 9.98 2.48 -11.41
CA LYS A 187 9.35 3.27 -12.48
C LYS A 187 8.40 2.43 -13.33
N GLU A 188 8.84 1.24 -13.74
CA GLU A 188 8.02 0.30 -14.49
C GLU A 188 6.78 -0.12 -13.70
N ASP A 189 6.98 -0.56 -12.46
CA ASP A 189 5.92 -1.04 -11.57
C ASP A 189 4.89 0.06 -11.26
N PHE A 190 5.35 1.26 -10.90
CA PHE A 190 4.46 2.38 -10.59
C PHE A 190 3.72 2.88 -11.83
N SER A 191 4.36 2.89 -13.00
CA SER A 191 3.69 3.20 -14.27
C SER A 191 2.61 2.16 -14.61
N MET A 192 2.90 0.88 -14.41
CA MET A 192 1.91 -0.18 -14.61
C MET A 192 0.73 -0.05 -13.64
N PHE A 193 1.01 0.23 -12.37
CA PHE A 193 0.00 0.51 -11.36
C PHE A 193 -0.92 1.64 -11.84
N LEU A 194 -0.39 2.84 -12.11
CA LEU A 194 -1.18 3.99 -12.56
C LEU A 194 -1.96 3.69 -13.84
N ARG A 195 -1.34 3.01 -14.81
CA ARG A 195 -1.99 2.61 -16.06
C ARG A 195 -3.21 1.72 -15.81
N PHE A 196 -3.12 0.73 -14.93
CA PHE A 196 -4.26 -0.14 -14.64
C PHE A 196 -5.31 0.56 -13.78
N ARG A 197 -4.91 1.35 -12.77
CA ARG A 197 -5.84 2.12 -11.95
C ARG A 197 -6.63 3.13 -12.78
N SER A 198 -6.00 3.78 -13.75
CA SER A 198 -6.67 4.75 -14.64
C SER A 198 -7.83 4.14 -15.44
N LYS A 199 -7.76 2.84 -15.76
CA LYS A 199 -8.85 2.11 -16.45
C LYS A 199 -9.99 1.74 -15.51
N GLU A 200 -9.67 1.48 -14.25
CA GLU A 200 -10.59 0.93 -13.24
C GLU A 200 -11.37 2.03 -12.51
N VAL A 201 -10.74 3.19 -12.33
CA VAL A 201 -11.31 4.34 -11.65
C VAL A 201 -12.34 5.05 -12.56
N VAL A 202 -13.49 5.41 -12.00
CA VAL A 202 -14.54 6.18 -12.69
C VAL A 202 -14.08 7.59 -13.04
N SER A 203 -14.81 8.26 -13.94
CA SER A 203 -14.63 9.71 -14.14
C SER A 203 -14.85 10.47 -12.83
N SER A 204 -13.96 11.41 -12.51
CA SER A 204 -13.91 12.11 -11.22
C SER A 204 -13.61 11.23 -10.00
N GLY A 205 -13.25 9.97 -10.21
CA GLY A 205 -12.73 9.09 -9.17
C GLY A 205 -11.38 9.58 -8.65
N ARG A 206 -11.00 9.18 -7.44
CA ARG A 206 -9.79 9.66 -6.77
C ARG A 206 -8.95 8.53 -6.18
N MET A 207 -7.65 8.79 -6.09
CA MET A 207 -6.66 7.92 -5.46
C MET A 207 -5.96 8.65 -4.31
N VAL A 208 -5.72 7.95 -3.21
CA VAL A 208 -4.80 8.38 -2.15
C VAL A 208 -3.74 7.31 -1.95
N LEU A 209 -2.48 7.69 -2.15
CA LEU A 209 -1.33 6.81 -2.09
C LEU A 209 -0.37 7.30 -1.00
N ILE A 210 -0.14 6.48 0.01
CA ILE A 210 0.82 6.76 1.09
C ILE A 210 2.00 5.81 0.91
N ILE A 211 3.12 6.34 0.43
CA ILE A 211 4.29 5.56 0.04
C ILE A 211 5.45 5.88 0.98
N LEU A 212 6.18 4.84 1.41
CA LEU A 212 7.43 5.03 2.12
C LEU A 212 8.48 5.56 1.15
N GLY A 213 8.83 6.84 1.29
CA GLY A 213 9.80 7.51 0.43
C GLY A 213 11.10 7.87 1.13
N ARG A 214 11.91 8.68 0.45
CA ARG A 214 13.11 9.34 0.96
C ARG A 214 13.11 10.82 0.58
N GLU A 215 13.70 11.66 1.43
CA GLU A 215 13.85 13.08 1.16
C GLU A 215 15.01 13.36 0.19
N ALA A 216 16.14 12.67 0.38
CA ALA A 216 17.33 12.89 -0.44
C ALA A 216 17.19 12.24 -1.85
N PRO A 217 17.69 12.90 -2.91
CA PRO A 217 17.79 12.30 -4.24
C PRO A 217 18.66 11.04 -4.23
N ASN A 218 19.74 11.08 -3.43
CA ASN A 218 20.65 9.97 -3.26
C ASN A 218 19.93 8.77 -2.61
N PRO A 219 19.88 7.60 -3.28
CA PRO A 219 19.26 6.39 -2.74
C PRO A 219 19.96 5.84 -1.50
N VAL A 220 21.23 6.18 -1.29
CA VAL A 220 21.98 5.89 -0.05
C VAL A 220 21.62 6.92 1.02
N GLY A 221 20.40 6.81 1.57
CA GLY A 221 19.89 7.71 2.60
C GLY A 221 19.75 7.04 3.98
N ARG A 222 20.18 7.74 5.04
CA ARG A 222 20.37 7.24 6.43
C ARG A 222 19.24 6.43 7.10
N ARG A 223 18.01 6.37 6.55
CA ARG A 223 16.89 5.67 7.22
C ARG A 223 16.54 4.33 6.58
N ASN A 224 16.24 4.30 5.28
CA ASN A 224 15.82 3.06 4.62
C ASN A 224 17.00 2.14 4.30
N SER A 225 18.14 2.70 3.87
CA SER A 225 19.37 1.92 3.67
C SER A 225 19.88 1.35 5.00
N PHE A 226 19.71 2.08 6.11
CA PHE A 226 20.22 1.66 7.42
C PHE A 226 19.61 0.35 7.93
N PHE A 227 18.29 0.14 7.78
CA PHE A 227 17.68 -1.14 8.16
C PHE A 227 18.21 -2.29 7.30
N CYS A 228 18.31 -2.10 5.98
CA CYS A 228 18.84 -3.12 5.08
C CYS A 228 20.32 -3.42 5.37
N GLU A 229 21.13 -2.39 5.66
CA GLU A 229 22.53 -2.52 6.06
C GLU A 229 22.67 -3.30 7.39
N LEU A 230 21.79 -3.05 8.37
CA LEU A 230 21.81 -3.77 9.65
C LEU A 230 21.45 -5.25 9.46
N LEU A 231 20.45 -5.55 8.64
CA LEU A 231 20.10 -6.93 8.30
C LEU A 231 21.26 -7.62 7.54
N ALA A 232 21.84 -6.96 6.54
CA ALA A 232 22.97 -7.50 5.79
C ALA A 232 24.17 -7.81 6.70
N ARG A 233 24.50 -6.92 7.64
CA ARG A 233 25.55 -7.15 8.65
C ARG A 233 25.22 -8.32 9.58
N SER A 234 23.97 -8.41 10.02
CA SER A 234 23.53 -9.52 10.87
C SER A 234 23.65 -10.87 10.16
N ILE A 235 23.36 -10.92 8.86
CA ILE A 235 23.56 -12.12 8.03
C ILE A 235 25.06 -12.38 7.84
N ALA A 236 25.88 -11.35 7.61
CA ALA A 236 27.33 -11.49 7.51
C ALA A 236 27.96 -12.06 8.80
N ASP A 237 27.47 -11.66 9.98
CA ASP A 237 27.89 -12.23 11.26
C ASP A 237 27.54 -13.72 11.37
N LEU A 238 26.39 -14.14 10.83
CA LEU A 238 26.02 -15.55 10.75
C LEU A 238 26.92 -16.33 9.77
N VAL A 239 27.34 -15.71 8.66
CA VAL A 239 28.34 -16.28 7.74
C VAL A 239 29.68 -16.47 8.46
N ALA A 240 30.15 -15.44 9.18
CA ALA A 240 31.40 -15.50 9.94
C ALA A 240 31.39 -16.57 11.05
N GLN A 241 30.22 -16.84 11.63
CA GLN A 241 30.00 -17.92 12.60
C GLN A 241 29.84 -19.31 11.95
N GLY A 242 29.87 -19.43 10.63
CA GLY A 242 29.65 -20.69 9.92
C GLY A 242 28.21 -21.20 9.97
N LYS A 243 27.23 -20.34 10.32
CA LYS A 243 25.80 -20.69 10.41
C LYS A 243 25.07 -20.59 9.07
N THR A 244 25.66 -19.91 8.09
CA THR A 244 25.15 -19.81 6.71
C THR A 244 26.31 -19.60 5.74
N GLU A 245 26.06 -19.75 4.45
CA GLU A 245 27.06 -19.59 3.39
C GLU A 245 27.12 -18.14 2.89
N GLN A 246 28.31 -17.67 2.50
CA GLN A 246 28.51 -16.35 1.89
C GLN A 246 27.65 -16.18 0.63
N GLU A 247 27.50 -17.24 -0.17
CA GLU A 247 26.69 -17.24 -1.39
C GLU A 247 25.21 -16.92 -1.11
N LYS A 248 24.68 -17.32 0.05
CA LYS A 248 23.29 -17.00 0.44
C LYS A 248 23.11 -15.53 0.79
N LEU A 249 24.14 -14.87 1.34
CA LEU A 249 24.12 -13.42 1.55
C LEU A 249 24.20 -12.70 0.22
N ASP A 250 25.14 -13.10 -0.64
CA ASP A 250 25.41 -12.42 -1.90
C ASP A 250 24.29 -12.58 -2.93
N SER A 251 23.45 -13.62 -2.82
CA SER A 251 22.33 -13.87 -3.75
C SER A 251 20.97 -13.36 -3.25
N TYR A 252 20.87 -12.93 -2.00
CA TYR A 252 19.61 -12.52 -1.40
C TYR A 252 19.32 -11.05 -1.67
N GLU A 253 18.33 -10.77 -2.52
CA GLU A 253 17.89 -9.41 -2.84
C GLU A 253 16.46 -9.14 -2.36
N ASN A 254 16.26 -8.01 -1.71
CA ASN A 254 14.95 -7.56 -1.29
C ASN A 254 14.27 -6.78 -2.44
N HIS A 255 13.03 -7.10 -2.78
CA HIS A 255 12.25 -6.39 -3.80
C HIS A 255 11.59 -5.12 -3.22
N PHE A 256 12.40 -4.24 -2.62
CA PHE A 256 11.95 -3.02 -1.96
C PHE A 256 12.64 -1.80 -2.55
N TYR A 257 11.89 -0.73 -2.82
CA TYR A 257 12.45 0.57 -3.20
C TYR A 257 11.67 1.72 -2.56
N ALA A 258 12.39 2.60 -1.87
CA ALA A 258 11.85 3.84 -1.35
C ALA A 258 12.16 5.02 -2.30
N PRO A 259 11.19 5.51 -3.09
CA PRO A 259 11.42 6.58 -4.06
C PRO A 259 11.64 7.94 -3.40
N SER A 260 12.35 8.84 -4.08
CA SER A 260 12.36 10.27 -3.71
C SER A 260 11.10 10.96 -4.25
N VAL A 261 10.79 12.15 -3.73
CA VAL A 261 9.66 12.96 -4.20
C VAL A 261 9.74 13.25 -5.70
N GLU A 262 10.93 13.58 -6.21
CA GLU A 262 11.18 13.83 -7.64
C GLU A 262 10.84 12.62 -8.52
N VAL A 263 11.21 11.42 -8.07
CA VAL A 263 10.92 10.18 -8.83
C VAL A 263 9.41 9.93 -8.88
N ASN A 264 8.68 10.17 -7.79
CA ASN A 264 7.22 10.02 -7.78
C ASN A 264 6.52 11.03 -8.70
N LEU A 265 6.97 12.30 -8.68
CA LEU A 265 6.40 13.37 -9.50
C LEU A 265 6.70 13.22 -10.99
N THR A 266 7.77 12.52 -11.37
CA THR A 266 8.11 12.33 -12.80
C THR A 266 7.23 11.27 -13.48
N ILE A 267 6.59 10.38 -12.69
CA ILE A 267 5.80 9.25 -13.21
C ILE A 267 4.29 9.53 -13.18
N ALA A 268 3.85 10.38 -12.25
CA ALA A 268 2.45 10.79 -12.07
C ALA A 268 2.02 11.82 -13.12
#